data_AF-A0ABD1E6P7-F1
#
_entry.id   AF-A0ABD1E6P7-F1
#
_cell.length_a   1.000
_cell.length_b   1.000
_cell.length_c   1.000
_cell.angle_alpha   90.00
_cell.angle_beta   90.00
_cell.angle_gamma   90.00
#
_symmetry.space_group_name_H-M   'P 1'
#
loop_
_entity.id
_entity.type
_entity.pdbx_description
1 polymer ?
#
loop_
_entity_poly.entity_id
_entity_poly.type
_entity_poly.pdbx_seq_one_letter_code
_entity_poly.pdbx_strand_id
1 'polypeptide(L)'
;MKPENFYDFAEYSKIYAFKNIPFSKVVNIRFTQNIFEVEYKTEYDAEYQKISIKNCLKRLGRKRVAKPKEVFPQPKILKKAPEISASKRDALCSMMSVMNQQDKEFYKTLLKIK
;
A
#
# COMPACT_ATOMS: atom_id res chain seq x y z
N MET A 1 -2.32 10.54 -17.62
CA MET A 1 -1.42 10.48 -16.45
C MET A 1 -0.66 11.80 -16.36
N LYS A 2 -0.50 12.38 -15.16
CA LYS A 2 0.19 13.68 -15.00
C LYS A 2 1.71 13.49 -14.99
N PRO A 3 2.49 14.41 -15.59
CA PRO A 3 3.95 14.34 -15.63
C PRO A 3 4.60 14.40 -14.23
N GLU A 4 3.92 15.02 -13.27
CA GLU A 4 4.33 15.11 -11.87
C GLU A 4 4.46 13.74 -11.17
N ASN A 5 3.73 12.72 -11.66
CA ASN A 5 3.77 11.37 -11.08
C ASN A 5 5.06 10.58 -11.42
N PHE A 6 5.95 11.15 -12.23
CA PHE A 6 7.17 10.48 -12.71
C PHE A 6 8.47 11.02 -12.10
N TYR A 7 8.38 12.01 -11.21
CA TYR A 7 9.53 12.41 -10.39
C TYR A 7 9.81 11.29 -9.37
N ASP A 8 11.03 10.75 -9.43
CA ASP A 8 11.64 9.83 -8.46
C ASP A 8 11.41 8.32 -8.56
N PHE A 9 11.15 7.76 -9.75
CA PHE A 9 11.35 6.31 -9.95
C PHE A 9 12.80 5.86 -9.63
N ALA A 10 13.79 6.74 -9.83
CA ALA A 10 15.17 6.47 -9.46
C ALA A 10 15.40 6.39 -7.94
N GLU A 11 14.52 6.99 -7.13
CA GLU A 11 14.61 6.97 -5.67
C GLU A 11 14.00 5.70 -5.07
N TYR A 12 12.97 5.15 -5.71
CA TYR A 12 12.27 3.95 -5.23
C TYR A 12 12.99 2.63 -5.51
N SER A 13 13.74 2.50 -6.63
CA SER A 13 14.51 1.28 -6.91
C SER A 13 15.94 1.35 -6.38
N LYS A 14 16.13 1.24 -5.06
CA LYS A 14 17.47 1.21 -4.42
C LYS A 14 18.40 0.08 -4.94
N ILE A 15 17.86 -0.90 -5.65
CA ILE A 15 18.55 -2.13 -6.06
C ILE A 15 19.04 -2.05 -7.52
N TYR A 16 18.32 -1.33 -8.38
CA TYR A 16 18.49 -1.35 -9.83
C TYR A 16 18.59 0.06 -10.38
N ALA A 17 19.65 0.40 -11.12
CA ALA A 17 19.71 1.68 -11.81
C ALA A 17 19.09 1.58 -13.21
N PHE A 18 17.84 2.02 -13.32
CA PHE A 18 17.18 2.23 -14.61
C PHE A 18 17.50 3.60 -15.24
N LYS A 19 18.62 4.23 -14.83
CA LYS A 19 19.01 5.61 -15.21
C LYS A 19 19.07 5.86 -16.72
N ASN A 20 19.20 4.81 -17.53
CA ASN A 20 19.35 4.91 -18.97
C ASN A 20 18.03 4.73 -19.74
N ILE A 21 16.90 4.49 -19.07
CA ILE A 21 15.60 4.35 -19.73
C ILE A 21 14.85 5.68 -19.64
N PRO A 22 14.57 6.35 -20.76
CA PRO A 22 13.84 7.62 -20.77
C PRO A 22 12.34 7.39 -20.62
N PHE A 23 11.88 6.95 -19.43
CA PHE A 23 10.49 6.51 -19.17
C PHE A 23 9.40 7.44 -19.70
N SER A 24 9.63 8.76 -19.68
CA SER A 24 8.68 9.76 -20.20
C SER A 24 8.44 9.69 -21.71
N LYS A 25 9.28 8.97 -22.45
CA LYS A 25 9.24 8.84 -23.92
C LYS A 25 9.04 7.40 -24.38
N VAL A 26 8.86 6.46 -23.45
CA VAL A 26 8.74 5.05 -23.81
C VAL A 26 7.30 4.70 -24.14
N VAL A 27 7.11 4.08 -25.30
CA VAL A 27 5.79 3.59 -25.76
C VAL A 27 5.55 2.17 -25.26
N ASN A 28 6.58 1.32 -25.27
CA ASN A 28 6.47 -0.06 -24.83
C ASN A 28 7.76 -0.54 -24.16
N ILE A 29 7.62 -1.26 -23.04
CA ILE A 29 8.69 -1.89 -22.27
C ILE A 29 8.38 -3.37 -22.16
N ARG A 30 9.37 -4.22 -22.43
CA ARG A 30 9.30 -5.66 -22.16
C ARG A 30 10.50 -6.12 -21.35
N PHE A 31 10.24 -7.03 -20.42
CA PHE A 31 11.27 -7.72 -19.66
C PHE A 31 11.60 -9.03 -20.38
N THR A 32 12.88 -9.31 -20.57
CA THR A 32 13.30 -10.61 -21.11
C THR A 32 13.30 -11.66 -20.00
N GLN A 33 13.62 -12.91 -20.33
CA GLN A 33 13.83 -13.96 -19.31
C GLN A 33 14.98 -13.61 -18.34
N ASN A 34 15.88 -12.71 -18.74
CA ASN A 34 16.94 -12.21 -17.89
C ASN A 34 16.47 -10.97 -17.11
N ILE A 35 16.43 -11.09 -15.79
CA ILE A 35 15.97 -10.03 -14.87
C ILE A 35 16.82 -8.73 -15.01
N PHE A 36 18.05 -8.84 -15.52
CA PHE A 36 18.96 -7.71 -15.70
C PHE A 36 18.92 -7.10 -17.10
N GLU A 37 17.98 -7.50 -17.95
CA GLU A 37 17.85 -6.97 -19.31
C GLU A 37 16.43 -6.47 -19.55
N VAL A 38 16.35 -5.22 -20.01
CA VAL A 38 15.09 -4.58 -20.36
C VAL A 38 15.17 -4.10 -21.79
N GLU A 39 14.11 -4.33 -22.53
CA GLU A 39 13.97 -3.89 -23.90
C GLU A 39 12.84 -2.86 -23.97
N TYR A 40 13.10 -1.74 -24.63
CA TYR A 40 12.13 -0.66 -24.74
C TYR A 40 12.15 -0.04 -26.13
N LYS A 41 11.02 0.55 -26.55
CA LYS A 41 10.93 1.35 -27.78
C LYS A 41 10.24 2.68 -27.52
N THR A 42 10.73 3.71 -28.19
CA THR A 42 10.22 5.09 -28.08
C THR A 42 9.17 5.43 -29.14
N GLU A 43 9.09 4.64 -30.20
CA GLU A 43 8.13 4.81 -31.30
C GLU A 43 7.48 3.45 -31.61
N TYR A 44 6.29 3.46 -32.22
CA TYR A 44 5.57 2.23 -32.51
C TYR A 44 6.28 1.35 -33.56
N ASP A 45 6.89 1.98 -34.57
CA ASP A 45 7.57 1.31 -35.69
C ASP A 45 9.09 1.13 -35.48
N ALA A 46 9.61 1.53 -34.32
CA ALA A 46 11.02 1.39 -34.01
C ALA A 46 11.38 0.01 -33.43
N GLU A 47 12.63 -0.38 -33.64
CA GLU A 47 13.23 -1.57 -33.02
C GLU A 47 13.39 -1.40 -31.50
N TYR A 48 13.33 -2.52 -30.80
CA TYR A 48 13.53 -2.56 -29.35
C TYR A 48 15.01 -2.32 -29.01
N GLN A 49 15.27 -1.29 -28.21
CA GLN A 49 16.59 -1.03 -27.65
C GLN A 49 16.78 -1.86 -26.39
N LYS A 50 17.85 -2.63 -26.35
CA LYS A 50 18.22 -3.46 -25.21
C LYS A 50 19.13 -2.70 -24.25
N ILE A 51 18.72 -2.60 -22.99
CA ILE A 51 19.52 -2.03 -21.90
C ILE A 51 19.76 -3.09 -20.84
N SER A 52 21.02 -3.24 -20.44
CA SER A 52 21.38 -4.00 -19.25
C SER A 52 21.24 -3.12 -18.02
N ILE A 53 20.43 -3.58 -17.05
CA ILE A 53 20.31 -2.98 -15.74
C ILE A 53 21.55 -3.39 -14.93
N LYS A 54 22.35 -2.41 -14.54
CA LYS A 54 23.42 -2.66 -13.56
C LYS A 54 22.82 -2.73 -12.15
N ASN A 55 23.16 -3.78 -11.42
CA ASN A 55 22.93 -3.83 -9.98
C ASN A 55 23.75 -2.71 -9.32
N CYS A 56 23.06 -1.76 -8.71
CA CYS A 56 23.67 -0.65 -8.00
C CYS A 56 23.78 -0.88 -6.50
N LEU A 57 23.76 -2.16 -6.08
CA LEU A 57 24.28 -2.58 -4.79
C LEU A 57 25.76 -2.22 -4.74
N LYS A 58 26.08 -0.95 -4.46
CA LYS A 58 27.31 -0.56 -3.78
C LYS A 58 27.45 -1.61 -2.69
N ARG A 59 28.60 -2.27 -2.61
CA ARG A 59 28.95 -3.19 -1.53
C ARG A 59 28.67 -2.48 -0.22
N LEU A 60 27.44 -2.58 0.26
CA LEU A 60 27.04 -2.18 1.59
C LEU A 60 27.72 -3.25 2.40
N GLY A 61 28.93 -2.94 2.87
CA GLY A 61 29.59 -3.72 3.90
C GLY A 61 28.51 -4.07 4.90
N ARG A 62 28.44 -5.35 5.28
CA ARG A 62 27.37 -5.94 6.10
C ARG A 62 27.26 -5.23 7.46
N LYS A 63 26.85 -3.96 7.50
CA LYS A 63 26.17 -3.38 8.63
C LYS A 63 24.90 -4.19 8.65
N ARG A 64 24.79 -5.08 9.64
CA ARG A 64 23.54 -5.73 9.99
C ARG A 64 22.51 -4.62 10.00
N VAL A 65 21.73 -4.50 8.94
CA VAL A 65 20.57 -3.62 8.90
C VAL A 65 19.72 -4.23 9.99
N ALA A 66 19.67 -3.55 11.15
CA ALA A 66 18.77 -3.94 12.21
C ALA A 66 17.43 -4.11 11.51
N LYS A 67 16.86 -5.32 11.58
CA LYS A 67 15.59 -5.65 10.93
C LYS A 67 14.69 -4.44 11.10
N PRO A 68 14.10 -3.87 10.03
CA PRO A 68 13.15 -2.79 10.20
C PRO A 68 12.18 -3.28 11.27
N LYS A 69 12.15 -2.59 12.40
CA LYS A 69 11.15 -2.91 13.42
C LYS A 69 9.84 -2.72 12.66
N GLU A 70 9.14 -3.82 12.39
CA GLU A 70 7.74 -3.76 12.04
C GLU A 70 7.07 -3.12 13.24
N VAL A 71 7.00 -1.79 13.22
CA VAL A 71 6.15 -1.05 14.13
C VAL A 71 4.77 -1.21 13.54
N PHE A 72 4.17 -2.38 13.78
CA PHE A 72 2.74 -2.51 13.65
C PHE A 72 2.13 -1.38 14.50
N PRO A 73 1.19 -0.58 13.95
CA PRO A 73 0.52 0.42 14.74
C PRO A 73 -0.10 -0.31 15.93
N GLN A 74 0.41 -0.01 17.13
CA GLN A 74 -0.14 -0.61 18.34
C GLN A 74 -1.57 -0.09 18.47
N PRO A 75 -2.57 -0.98 18.61
CA PRO A 75 -3.93 -0.55 18.80
C PRO A 75 -3.97 0.36 20.04
N LYS A 76 -4.32 1.63 19.83
CA LYS A 76 -4.57 2.54 20.96
C LYS A 76 -5.85 2.07 21.62
N ILE A 77 -5.73 1.38 22.74
CA ILE A 77 -6.86 1.06 23.59
C ILE A 77 -7.44 2.40 24.05
N LEU A 78 -8.64 2.73 23.56
CA LEU A 78 -9.40 3.86 24.05
C LEU A 78 -9.66 3.62 25.54
N LYS A 79 -9.03 4.43 26.40
CA LYS A 79 -9.12 4.28 27.87
C LYS A 79 -10.56 4.34 28.39
N LYS A 80 -11.47 4.93 27.62
CA LYS A 80 -12.91 4.93 27.84
C LYS A 80 -13.59 4.71 26.50
N ALA A 81 -14.50 3.74 26.43
CA ALA A 81 -15.43 3.65 25.30
C ALA A 81 -16.23 4.96 25.25
N PRO A 82 -16.44 5.55 24.06
CA PRO A 82 -17.31 6.72 23.95
C PRO A 82 -18.69 6.36 24.50
N GLU A 83 -19.14 7.07 25.52
CA GLU A 83 -20.48 6.89 26.08
C GLU A 83 -21.50 7.22 24.99
N ILE A 84 -22.35 6.26 24.66
CA ILE A 84 -23.47 6.46 23.74
C ILE A 84 -24.42 7.47 24.40
N SER A 85 -24.71 8.56 23.69
CA SER A 85 -25.67 9.57 24.16
C SER A 85 -27.06 8.95 24.39
N ALA A 86 -27.81 9.46 25.36
CA ALA A 86 -29.15 8.95 25.70
C ALA A 86 -30.07 8.83 24.47
N SER A 87 -30.10 9.89 23.63
CA SER A 87 -30.87 9.89 22.37
C SER A 87 -30.53 8.73 21.43
N LYS A 88 -29.24 8.36 21.30
CA LYS A 88 -28.83 7.23 20.46
C LYS A 88 -29.20 5.88 21.08
N ARG A 89 -29.17 5.79 22.42
CA ARG A 89 -29.61 4.59 23.14
C ARG A 89 -31.11 4.34 22.93
N ASP A 90 -31.93 5.37 23.04
CA ASP A 90 -33.39 5.25 22.88
C ASP A 90 -33.78 4.89 21.45
N ALA A 91 -33.09 5.45 20.46
CA ALA A 91 -33.25 5.10 19.06
C ALA A 91 -32.90 3.62 18.81
N LEU A 92 -31.77 3.14 19.35
CA LEU A 92 -31.37 1.73 19.25
C LEU A 92 -32.39 0.81 19.94
N CYS A 93 -32.84 1.14 21.15
CA CYS A 93 -33.89 0.38 21.85
C CYS A 93 -35.18 0.27 21.03
N SER A 94 -35.57 1.35 20.35
CA SER A 94 -36.77 1.37 19.50
C SER A 94 -36.61 0.45 18.28
N MET A 95 -35.43 0.47 17.65
CA MET A 95 -35.09 -0.39 16.51
C MET A 95 -34.91 -1.86 16.89
N MET A 96 -34.57 -2.15 18.15
CA MET A 96 -34.38 -3.53 18.60
C MET A 96 -35.64 -4.39 18.44
N SER A 97 -36.84 -3.83 18.40
CA SER A 97 -38.07 -4.60 18.16
C SER A 97 -38.05 -5.37 16.83
N VAL A 98 -37.50 -4.76 15.78
CA VAL A 98 -37.49 -5.26 14.39
C VAL A 98 -36.19 -5.98 14.00
N MET A 99 -35.19 -6.00 14.88
CA MET A 99 -33.92 -6.71 14.64
C MET A 99 -34.09 -8.24 14.73
N ASN A 100 -33.17 -8.97 14.09
CA ASN A 100 -33.05 -10.41 14.28
C ASN A 100 -32.57 -10.73 15.72
N GLN A 101 -32.67 -11.99 16.14
CA GLN A 101 -32.35 -12.40 17.52
C GLN A 101 -30.86 -12.22 17.87
N GLN A 102 -29.97 -12.48 16.92
CA GLN A 102 -28.51 -12.36 17.13
C GLN A 102 -28.11 -10.90 17.40
N ASP A 103 -28.63 -9.96 16.61
CA ASP A 103 -28.37 -8.53 16.78
C ASP A 103 -29.03 -8.01 18.07
N LYS A 104 -30.22 -8.49 18.42
CA LYS A 104 -30.88 -8.16 19.70
C LYS A 104 -30.00 -8.51 20.88
N GLU A 105 -29.42 -9.71 20.93
CA GLU A 105 -28.54 -10.15 22.01
C GLU A 105 -27.23 -9.34 22.05
N PHE A 106 -26.64 -9.07 20.89
CA PHE A 106 -25.45 -8.23 20.77
C PHE A 106 -25.69 -6.80 21.31
N TYR A 107 -26.78 -6.14 20.92
CA TYR A 107 -27.05 -4.78 21.37
C TYR A 107 -27.53 -4.71 22.82
N LYS A 108 -28.23 -5.73 23.35
CA LYS A 108 -28.54 -5.82 24.78
C LYS A 108 -27.27 -5.82 25.64
N THR A 109 -26.28 -6.63 25.26
CA THR A 109 -25.01 -6.73 25.99
C THR A 109 -24.19 -5.44 25.86
N LEU A 110 -24.14 -4.83 24.67
CA LEU A 110 -23.43 -3.58 24.41
C LEU A 110 -24.05 -2.39 25.18
N LEU A 111 -25.38 -2.34 25.29
CA LEU A 111 -26.11 -1.28 26.00
C LEU A 111 -26.31 -1.58 27.49
N LYS A 112 -25.93 -2.77 27.97
CA LYS A 112 -26.14 -3.27 29.35
C LYS A 112 -27.60 -3.21 29.80
N ILE A 113 -28.52 -3.48 28.87
CA ILE A 113 -29.95 -3.56 29.15
C ILE A 113 -30.22 -4.99 29.64
N LYS A 114 -30.69 -5.13 30.89
CA LYS A 114 -31.09 -6.42 31.46
C LYS A 114 -32.44 -6.87 30.88
#